data_AF-A0A3S3E5I5-F1
#
_entry.id   AF-A0A3S3E5I5-F1
#
_cell.length_a   1.000
_cell.length_b   1.000
_cell.length_c   1.000
_cell.angle_alpha   90.00
_cell.angle_beta   90.00
_cell.angle_gamma   90.00
#
_symmetry.space_group_name_H-M   'P 1'
#
loop_
_entity.id
_entity.type
_entity.pdbx_description
1 polymer ?
#
loop_
_entity_poly.entity_id
_entity_poly.type
_entity_poly.pdbx_seq_one_letter_code
_entity_poly.pdbx_strand_id
1 'polypeptide(L)'
;MRTLLVVLVLLSAAALNACGGAAESPPGTRATTPTGTMVPVTPMSPADGLWGRTFVSTSVTGTTIPGNGPLEVGFPERGQIAMFAGCNRGVGSVNLSGGVVRTGPIATTQMACAGELADADSWMIDLFAAEPEWTLTEDGVLILSSPGVTITLESKVAADPDRPVVGTTWVVDTLISPDAITMSAALDTAAPNLTITPDDRVTGSTGCGRLSGTAHVGDDTITFGRLSTTQLTCPTDVAEVAQSVMHVLNGEVTYSVSGGAMRLIGPDGFGLGLRGE
;
A
#
# COMPACT_ATOMS: atom_id res chain seq x y z
N MET A 1 -10.57 42.70 14.85
CA MET A 1 -10.21 44.06 14.39
C MET A 1 -9.57 43.92 13.02
N ARG A 2 -10.32 44.29 11.97
CA ARG A 2 -9.90 44.25 10.57
C ARG A 2 -9.63 45.69 10.10
N THR A 3 -8.78 45.77 9.09
CA THR A 3 -8.70 46.82 8.04
C THR A 3 -7.90 48.10 8.32
N LEU A 4 -6.84 48.29 7.53
CA LEU A 4 -6.50 49.53 6.83
C LEU A 4 -6.19 49.11 5.37
N LEU A 5 -6.94 49.53 4.33
CA LEU A 5 -6.92 50.85 3.66
C LEU A 5 -5.49 51.19 3.18
N VAL A 6 -5.16 51.56 1.94
CA VAL A 6 -5.79 52.25 0.79
C VAL A 6 -4.93 51.85 -0.43
N VAL A 7 -5.37 51.85 -1.68
CA VAL A 7 -5.19 52.98 -2.62
C VAL A 7 -6.13 52.81 -3.80
N LEU A 8 -6.97 53.83 -3.96
CA LEU A 8 -7.79 54.17 -5.11
C LEU A 8 -6.90 54.97 -6.10
N VAL A 9 -7.06 54.77 -7.40
CA VAL A 9 -7.55 55.79 -8.36
C VAL A 9 -7.46 55.25 -9.79
N LEU A 10 -8.62 55.36 -10.44
CA LEU A 10 -8.95 55.10 -11.83
C LEU A 10 -8.33 56.12 -12.80
N LEU A 11 -8.21 55.78 -14.10
CA LEU A 11 -9.06 56.29 -15.19
C LEU A 11 -8.40 56.05 -16.58
N SER A 12 -9.16 55.43 -17.49
CA SER A 12 -9.37 55.85 -18.90
C SER A 12 -8.23 55.68 -19.92
N ALA A 13 -8.45 55.40 -21.21
CA ALA A 13 -9.64 55.15 -22.03
C ALA A 13 -9.20 54.48 -23.35
N ALA A 14 -10.18 53.89 -24.01
CA ALA A 14 -10.13 53.18 -25.30
C ALA A 14 -9.54 53.99 -26.46
N ALA A 15 -9.03 53.30 -27.50
CA ALA A 15 -9.78 53.13 -28.75
C ALA A 15 -9.00 52.39 -29.86
N LEU A 16 -9.80 51.82 -30.78
CA LEU A 16 -9.59 51.56 -32.20
C LEU A 16 -9.25 50.14 -32.68
N ASN A 17 -10.29 49.59 -33.32
CA ASN A 17 -10.29 48.50 -34.27
C ASN A 17 -9.46 48.82 -35.53
N ALA A 18 -8.79 47.77 -36.00
CA ALA A 18 -8.74 47.27 -37.38
C ALA A 18 -8.65 48.28 -38.53
N CYS A 19 -7.52 48.21 -39.24
CA CYS A 19 -7.49 48.33 -40.70
C CYS A 19 -6.53 47.27 -41.25
N GLY A 20 -7.01 46.55 -42.27
CA GLY A 20 -6.30 45.47 -42.94
C GLY A 20 -5.14 45.94 -43.79
N GLY A 21 -4.30 44.98 -44.13
CA GLY A 21 -3.24 45.10 -45.12
C GLY A 21 -2.70 43.72 -45.42
N ALA A 22 -3.09 43.16 -46.57
CA ALA A 22 -2.38 42.05 -47.16
C ALA A 22 -0.98 42.54 -47.55
N ALA A 23 0.06 41.84 -47.11
CA ALA A 23 1.41 42.05 -47.60
C ALA A 23 2.19 40.73 -47.52
N GLU A 24 2.40 40.15 -48.71
CA GLU A 24 3.61 39.50 -49.20
C GLU A 24 4.51 38.74 -48.19
N SER A 25 4.58 37.42 -48.36
CA SER A 25 5.63 36.57 -47.76
C SER A 25 7.02 36.94 -48.32
N PRO A 26 8.06 37.14 -47.49
CA PRO A 26 9.45 37.18 -47.95
C PRO A 26 10.03 35.77 -48.11
N PRO A 27 11.04 35.57 -48.98
CA PRO A 27 11.60 34.26 -49.26
C PRO A 27 12.58 33.80 -48.17
N GLY A 28 12.63 32.47 -48.03
CA GLY A 28 13.47 31.63 -47.17
C GLY A 28 14.69 32.27 -46.49
N THR A 29 14.58 32.45 -45.18
CA THR A 29 15.73 32.41 -44.27
C THR A 29 15.93 30.97 -43.82
N ARG A 30 17.14 30.42 -44.01
CA ARG A 30 17.55 29.11 -43.50
C ARG A 30 17.21 29.02 -42.01
N ALA A 31 16.35 28.07 -41.65
CA ALA A 31 16.19 27.66 -40.27
C ALA A 31 17.49 27.00 -39.80
N THR A 32 18.23 27.69 -38.94
CA THR A 32 19.26 27.06 -38.12
C THR A 32 18.52 26.17 -37.13
N THR A 33 18.59 24.86 -37.32
CA THR A 33 18.08 23.87 -36.35
C THR A 33 18.69 24.18 -34.99
N PRO A 34 17.91 24.41 -33.92
CA PRO A 34 18.49 24.36 -32.58
C PRO A 34 18.87 22.90 -32.35
N THR A 35 20.17 22.64 -32.25
CA THR A 35 20.67 21.39 -31.68
C THR A 35 20.17 21.34 -30.24
N GLY A 36 18.99 20.74 -30.04
CA GLY A 36 18.47 20.41 -28.74
C GLY A 36 19.46 19.43 -28.11
N THR A 37 20.24 19.92 -27.16
CA THR A 37 21.00 19.06 -26.26
C THR A 37 20.00 18.11 -25.62
N MET A 38 19.99 16.84 -26.06
CA MET A 38 19.30 15.79 -25.33
C MET A 38 19.87 15.81 -23.91
N VAL A 39 19.03 16.15 -22.94
CA VAL A 39 19.31 15.81 -21.55
C VAL A 39 19.53 14.30 -21.51
N PRO A 40 20.68 13.80 -21.02
CA PRO A 40 20.85 12.38 -20.86
C PRO A 40 19.80 11.92 -19.85
N VAL A 41 18.82 11.16 -20.33
CA VAL A 41 17.98 10.33 -19.47
C VAL A 41 18.95 9.39 -18.78
N THR A 42 19.25 9.68 -17.51
CA THR A 42 20.06 8.78 -16.69
C THR A 42 19.31 7.44 -16.68
N PRO A 43 19.93 6.33 -17.12
CA PRO A 43 19.25 5.05 -17.08
C PRO A 43 18.80 4.82 -15.64
N MET A 44 17.51 4.60 -15.47
CA MET A 44 16.91 4.28 -14.18
C MET A 44 17.66 3.07 -13.63
N SER A 45 18.20 3.18 -12.41
CA SER A 45 18.98 2.08 -11.84
C SER A 45 18.03 0.88 -11.67
N PRO A 46 18.45 -0.37 -11.90
CA PRO A 46 17.63 -1.53 -11.56
C PRO A 46 17.10 -1.50 -10.12
N ALA A 47 17.84 -0.84 -9.22
CA ALA A 47 17.45 -0.64 -7.82
C ALA A 47 16.21 0.26 -7.68
N ASP A 48 15.96 1.18 -8.61
CA ASP A 48 14.74 2.01 -8.59
C ASP A 48 13.47 1.16 -8.74
N GLY A 49 13.58 0.01 -9.42
CA GLY A 49 12.50 -0.96 -9.58
C GLY A 49 12.16 -1.76 -8.32
N LEU A 50 12.91 -1.62 -7.22
CA LEU A 50 12.65 -2.31 -5.96
C LEU A 50 11.78 -1.48 -5.00
N TRP A 51 11.91 -0.15 -5.02
CA TRP A 51 11.26 0.72 -4.03
C TRP A 51 9.73 0.69 -4.14
N GLY A 52 9.06 0.76 -3.00
CA GLY A 52 7.60 0.66 -2.86
C GLY A 52 7.05 -0.76 -3.02
N ARG A 53 7.90 -1.78 -3.15
CA ARG A 53 7.48 -3.16 -3.41
C ARG A 53 7.87 -4.11 -2.28
N THR A 54 7.10 -5.17 -2.17
CA THR A 54 7.41 -6.34 -1.33
C THR A 54 7.55 -7.55 -2.24
N PHE A 55 8.52 -8.40 -1.94
CA PHE A 55 8.82 -9.63 -2.65
C PHE A 55 8.67 -10.82 -1.71
N VAL A 56 8.21 -11.96 -2.24
CA VAL A 56 7.96 -13.19 -1.49
C VAL A 56 8.71 -14.34 -2.18
N SER A 57 9.46 -15.13 -1.42
CA SER A 57 10.22 -16.26 -1.97
C SER A 57 9.29 -17.31 -2.56
N THR A 58 9.51 -17.68 -3.82
CA THR A 58 8.83 -18.79 -4.50
C THR A 58 9.71 -20.02 -4.62
N SER A 59 11.04 -19.85 -4.54
CA SER A 59 11.98 -20.98 -4.46
C SER A 59 13.24 -20.62 -3.68
N VAL A 60 13.78 -21.61 -2.96
CA VAL A 60 15.06 -21.53 -2.27
C VAL A 60 15.87 -22.77 -2.66
N THR A 61 17.05 -22.55 -3.22
CA THR A 61 18.00 -23.60 -3.58
C THR A 61 19.22 -23.52 -2.65
N GLY A 62 19.67 -24.66 -2.12
CA GLY A 62 20.75 -24.72 -1.14
C GLY A 62 20.22 -24.82 0.28
N THR A 63 20.77 -24.04 1.21
CA THR A 63 20.29 -24.01 2.60
C THR A 63 18.87 -23.47 2.68
N THR A 64 17.91 -24.32 3.01
CA THR A 64 16.47 -23.99 3.06
C THR A 64 16.11 -23.16 4.28
N ILE A 65 15.04 -22.37 4.16
CA ILE A 65 14.41 -21.68 5.29
C ILE A 65 13.79 -22.75 6.22
N PRO A 66 14.15 -22.80 7.51
CA PRO A 66 13.46 -23.65 8.48
C PRO A 66 11.95 -23.43 8.45
N GLY A 67 11.15 -24.50 8.47
CA GLY A 67 9.69 -24.40 8.30
C GLY A 67 9.22 -24.06 6.88
N ASN A 68 10.13 -24.00 5.90
CA ASN A 68 9.88 -23.74 4.46
C ASN A 68 9.44 -22.30 4.11
N GLY A 69 9.58 -21.35 5.04
CA GLY A 69 9.30 -19.93 4.79
C GLY A 69 7.80 -19.62 4.61
N PRO A 70 7.45 -18.60 3.79
CA PRO A 70 8.32 -17.87 2.86
C PRO A 70 9.22 -16.82 3.52
N LEU A 71 10.26 -16.41 2.81
CA LEU A 71 10.96 -15.14 3.07
C LEU A 71 10.19 -14.02 2.37
N GLU A 72 9.75 -13.02 3.13
CA GLU A 72 9.28 -11.74 2.61
C GLU A 72 10.37 -10.67 2.74
N VAL A 73 10.58 -9.88 1.68
CA VAL A 73 11.51 -8.75 1.64
C VAL A 73 10.83 -7.53 1.05
N GLY A 74 10.70 -6.47 1.84
CA GLY A 74 10.08 -5.21 1.44
C GLY A 74 11.10 -4.08 1.32
N PHE A 75 10.90 -3.21 0.34
CA PHE A 75 11.67 -1.98 0.16
C PHE A 75 10.72 -0.78 0.22
N PRO A 76 10.16 -0.45 1.40
CA PRO A 76 9.01 0.45 1.52
C PRO A 76 9.29 1.85 0.96
N GLU A 77 10.50 2.35 1.19
CA GLU A 77 10.97 3.61 0.63
C GLU A 77 12.48 3.57 0.40
N ARG A 78 13.02 4.57 -0.30
CA ARG A 78 14.44 4.63 -0.66
C ARG A 78 15.33 4.50 0.56
N GLY A 79 16.22 3.53 0.53
CA GLY A 79 17.20 3.26 1.58
C GLY A 79 16.65 2.51 2.78
N GLN A 80 15.41 2.00 2.72
CA GLN A 80 14.83 1.16 3.77
C GLN A 80 14.54 -0.25 3.29
N ILE A 81 14.66 -1.20 4.22
CA ILE A 81 14.33 -2.60 4.01
C ILE A 81 13.53 -3.13 5.20
N ALA A 82 12.57 -3.99 4.91
CA ALA A 82 11.85 -4.80 5.88
C ALA A 82 11.96 -6.27 5.47
N MET A 83 12.00 -7.17 6.43
CA MET A 83 12.19 -8.60 6.18
C MET A 83 11.46 -9.44 7.21
N PHE A 84 11.02 -10.62 6.79
CA PHE A 84 10.33 -11.59 7.62
C PHE A 84 10.51 -12.99 7.04
N ALA A 85 10.83 -13.98 7.87
CA ALA A 85 10.94 -15.38 7.43
C ALA A 85 10.30 -16.38 8.40
N GLY A 86 9.97 -15.95 9.63
CA GLY A 86 9.48 -16.85 10.67
C GLY A 86 8.50 -16.17 11.61
N CYS A 87 9.01 -15.52 12.64
CA CYS A 87 8.22 -14.94 13.72
C CYS A 87 8.45 -13.45 13.86
N ASN A 88 9.71 -13.01 13.90
CA ASN A 88 10.04 -11.62 14.14
C ASN A 88 10.24 -10.85 12.83
N ARG A 89 9.65 -9.65 12.77
CA ARG A 89 9.86 -8.74 11.64
C ARG A 89 11.13 -7.93 11.86
N GLY A 90 12.03 -7.96 10.88
CA GLY A 90 13.22 -7.12 10.82
C GLY A 90 12.97 -5.85 10.00
N VAL A 91 13.51 -4.73 10.44
CA VAL A 91 13.55 -3.45 9.69
C VAL A 91 14.92 -2.80 9.82
N GLY A 92 15.36 -2.11 8.78
CA GLY A 92 16.64 -1.41 8.82
C GLY A 92 16.86 -0.52 7.60
N SER A 93 17.99 0.17 7.60
CA SER A 93 18.47 0.86 6.40
C SER A 93 19.13 -0.13 5.44
N VAL A 94 19.06 0.14 4.13
CA VAL A 94 19.72 -0.67 3.11
C VAL A 94 20.47 0.20 2.09
N ASN A 95 21.62 -0.29 1.66
CA ASN A 95 22.36 0.22 0.51
C ASN A 95 22.52 -0.90 -0.51
N LEU A 96 22.03 -0.67 -1.73
CA LEU A 96 22.00 -1.64 -2.83
C LEU A 96 23.12 -1.43 -3.86
N SER A 97 24.05 -0.50 -3.59
CA SER A 97 25.17 -0.22 -4.49
C SER A 97 26.11 -1.41 -4.62
N GLY A 98 26.69 -1.57 -5.81
CA GLY A 98 27.60 -2.69 -6.09
C GLY A 98 26.91 -4.05 -6.23
N GLY A 99 25.58 -4.10 -6.39
CA GLY A 99 24.85 -5.35 -6.63
C GLY A 99 24.70 -6.25 -5.41
N VAL A 100 24.92 -5.71 -4.20
CA VAL A 100 24.78 -6.42 -2.93
C VAL A 100 23.82 -5.69 -1.99
N VAL A 101 23.13 -6.44 -1.14
CA VAL A 101 22.20 -5.92 -0.14
C VAL A 101 22.96 -5.66 1.15
N ARG A 102 23.45 -4.42 1.32
CA ARG A 102 24.15 -4.01 2.55
C ARG A 102 23.17 -3.41 3.53
N THR A 103 22.89 -4.12 4.62
CA THR A 103 22.00 -3.63 5.66
C THR A 103 22.77 -2.85 6.72
N GLY A 104 22.14 -1.83 7.28
CA GLY A 104 22.56 -1.28 8.58
C GLY A 104 22.13 -2.21 9.71
N PRO A 105 22.25 -1.78 10.98
CA PRO A 105 21.68 -2.54 12.10
C PRO A 105 20.19 -2.85 11.86
N ILE A 106 19.83 -4.13 11.93
CA ILE A 106 18.45 -4.58 11.79
C ILE A 106 17.80 -4.57 13.17
N ALA A 107 16.73 -3.81 13.32
CA ALA A 107 15.86 -3.86 14.49
C ALA A 107 14.82 -4.96 14.26
N THR A 108 14.61 -5.81 15.27
CA THR A 108 13.61 -6.87 15.22
C THR A 108 12.56 -6.69 16.32
N THR A 109 11.35 -7.17 16.06
CA THR A 109 10.41 -7.46 17.15
C THR A 109 11.00 -8.53 18.08
N GLN A 110 10.53 -8.59 19.32
CA GLN A 110 10.99 -9.56 20.32
C GLN A 110 9.86 -10.51 20.74
N MET A 111 9.15 -11.07 19.77
CA MET A 111 8.19 -12.15 20.02
C MET A 111 8.95 -13.44 20.31
N ALA A 112 8.60 -14.08 21.42
CA ALA A 112 9.18 -15.35 21.82
C ALA A 112 8.54 -16.48 20.99
N CYS A 113 9.28 -16.98 20.01
CA CYS A 113 8.91 -18.14 19.20
C CYS A 113 9.84 -19.32 19.47
N ALA A 114 9.36 -20.53 19.18
CA ALA A 114 10.11 -21.77 19.39
C ALA A 114 10.16 -22.59 18.10
N GLY A 115 11.16 -23.47 18.01
CA GLY A 115 11.35 -24.38 16.88
C GLY A 115 11.62 -23.63 15.58
N GLU A 116 11.06 -24.15 14.48
CA GLU A 116 11.38 -23.71 13.12
C GLU A 116 11.14 -22.21 12.88
N LEU A 117 10.20 -21.58 13.59
CA LEU A 117 9.95 -20.14 13.47
C LEU A 117 11.13 -19.30 14.01
N ALA A 118 11.74 -19.71 15.12
CA ALA A 118 12.91 -19.03 15.68
C ALA A 118 14.18 -19.32 14.86
N ASP A 119 14.28 -20.54 14.32
CA ASP A 119 15.37 -20.92 13.42
C ASP A 119 15.29 -20.16 12.09
N ALA A 120 14.08 -19.91 11.57
CA ALA A 120 13.87 -19.09 10.37
C ALA A 120 14.22 -17.62 10.58
N ASP A 121 13.91 -17.04 11.75
CA ASP A 121 14.36 -15.69 12.12
C ASP A 121 15.89 -15.60 12.11
N SER A 122 16.57 -16.59 12.67
CA SER A 122 18.04 -16.65 12.71
C SER A 122 18.64 -16.81 11.32
N TRP A 123 18.08 -17.72 10.51
CA TRP A 123 18.48 -17.91 9.11
C TRP A 123 18.36 -16.62 8.28
N MET A 124 17.30 -15.84 8.48
CA MET A 124 17.08 -14.57 7.79
C MET A 124 18.12 -13.51 8.21
N ILE A 125 18.41 -13.41 9.50
CA ILE A 125 19.44 -12.48 10.02
C ILE A 125 20.80 -12.84 9.43
N ASP A 126 21.16 -14.12 9.41
CA ASP A 126 22.43 -14.60 8.85
C ASP A 126 22.54 -14.32 7.34
N LEU A 127 21.45 -14.53 6.59
CA LEU A 127 21.38 -14.19 5.17
C LEU A 127 21.74 -12.72 4.93
N PHE A 128 21.09 -11.78 5.61
CA PHE A 128 21.33 -10.35 5.38
C PHE A 128 22.64 -9.84 5.99
N ALA A 129 23.17 -10.51 7.01
CA ALA A 129 24.51 -10.26 7.52
C ALA A 129 25.61 -10.68 6.53
N ALA A 130 25.33 -11.66 5.66
CA ALA A 130 26.23 -12.09 4.59
C ALA A 130 26.24 -11.16 3.36
N GLU A 131 25.43 -10.09 3.37
CA GLU A 131 25.32 -9.10 2.30
C GLU A 131 25.03 -9.73 0.91
N PRO A 132 23.87 -10.38 0.73
CA PRO A 132 23.60 -11.17 -0.46
C PRO A 132 23.69 -10.32 -1.72
N GLU A 133 24.22 -10.91 -2.79
CA GLU A 133 24.09 -10.33 -4.12
C GLU A 133 22.61 -10.28 -4.49
N TRP A 134 22.19 -9.20 -5.18
CA TRP A 134 20.83 -9.07 -5.66
C TRP A 134 20.80 -8.82 -7.16
N THR A 135 19.75 -9.32 -7.81
CA THR A 135 19.43 -9.02 -9.20
C THR A 135 17.93 -8.92 -9.35
N LEU A 136 17.46 -7.88 -10.04
CA LEU A 136 16.07 -7.74 -10.44
C LEU A 136 15.97 -8.02 -11.95
N THR A 137 15.22 -9.05 -12.34
CA THR A 137 15.00 -9.36 -13.76
C THR A 137 14.05 -8.35 -14.41
N GLU A 138 14.00 -8.33 -15.74
CA GLU A 138 13.04 -7.49 -16.49
C GLU A 138 11.59 -7.86 -16.17
N ASP A 139 11.32 -9.14 -15.89
CA ASP A 139 10.01 -9.66 -15.46
C ASP A 139 9.68 -9.32 -13.99
N GLY A 140 10.56 -8.58 -13.30
CA GLY A 140 10.34 -8.12 -11.94
C GLY A 140 10.54 -9.18 -10.86
N VAL A 141 11.29 -10.25 -11.16
CA VAL A 141 11.70 -11.29 -10.21
C VAL A 141 12.99 -10.84 -9.52
N LEU A 142 12.98 -10.84 -8.19
CA LEU A 142 14.15 -10.55 -7.37
C LEU A 142 14.88 -11.85 -7.05
N ILE A 143 16.18 -11.92 -7.35
CA ILE A 143 17.05 -13.02 -6.98
C ILE A 143 18.02 -12.52 -5.92
N LEU A 144 18.08 -13.20 -4.79
CA LEU A 144 19.11 -13.01 -3.76
C LEU A 144 20.05 -14.20 -3.76
N SER A 145 21.36 -13.95 -3.77
CA SER A 145 22.38 -15.00 -3.77
C SER A 145 23.40 -14.77 -2.66
N SER A 146 23.74 -15.85 -1.95
CA SER A 146 24.83 -15.90 -0.98
C SER A 146 25.52 -17.25 -1.07
N PRO A 147 26.75 -17.40 -0.54
CA PRO A 147 27.43 -18.69 -0.55
C PRO A 147 26.53 -19.81 0.01
N GLY A 148 26.18 -20.79 -0.83
CA GLY A 148 25.36 -21.94 -0.44
C GLY A 148 23.85 -21.72 -0.45
N VAL A 149 23.35 -20.56 -0.87
CA VAL A 149 21.90 -20.30 -0.98
C VAL A 149 21.57 -19.36 -2.13
N THR A 150 20.51 -19.68 -2.89
CA THR A 150 19.94 -18.78 -3.89
C THR A 150 18.42 -18.78 -3.73
N ILE A 151 17.86 -17.59 -3.66
CA ILE A 151 16.45 -17.36 -3.36
C ILE A 151 15.85 -16.61 -4.54
N THR A 152 14.79 -17.16 -5.11
CA THR A 152 13.98 -16.48 -6.11
C THR A 152 12.73 -15.94 -5.43
N LEU A 153 12.50 -14.64 -5.56
CA LEU A 153 11.36 -13.95 -5.00
C LEU A 153 10.57 -13.25 -6.10
N GLU A 154 9.25 -13.39 -6.04
CA GLU A 154 8.33 -12.68 -6.91
C GLU A 154 7.73 -11.49 -6.19
N SER A 155 7.26 -10.49 -6.93
CA SER A 155 6.47 -9.39 -6.36
C SER A 155 5.30 -9.96 -5.58
N LYS A 156 5.02 -9.46 -4.37
CA LYS A 156 3.87 -9.90 -3.55
C LYS A 156 2.56 -9.81 -4.32
N VAL A 157 2.39 -8.77 -5.14
CA VAL A 157 1.23 -8.59 -6.03
C VAL A 157 1.16 -9.65 -7.14
N ALA A 158 2.30 -10.17 -7.61
CA ALA A 158 2.32 -11.24 -8.61
C ALA A 158 2.02 -12.61 -7.97
N ALA A 159 2.55 -12.84 -6.76
CA ALA A 159 2.36 -14.08 -6.00
C ALA A 159 0.94 -14.20 -5.40
N ASP A 160 0.35 -13.08 -4.97
CA ASP A 160 -1.00 -12.97 -4.42
C ASP A 160 -1.66 -11.68 -4.95
N PRO A 161 -2.31 -11.73 -6.13
CA PRO A 161 -2.91 -10.56 -6.75
C PRO A 161 -4.09 -10.04 -5.93
N ASP A 162 -4.24 -8.71 -5.90
CA ASP A 162 -5.29 -8.04 -5.14
C ASP A 162 -6.69 -8.53 -5.56
N ARG A 163 -7.46 -8.96 -4.57
CA ARG A 163 -8.87 -9.29 -4.80
C ARG A 163 -9.66 -8.02 -5.14
N PRO A 164 -10.65 -8.10 -6.03
CA PRO A 164 -11.48 -6.94 -6.33
C PRO A 164 -12.24 -6.51 -5.07
N VAL A 165 -12.25 -5.21 -4.77
CA VAL A 165 -13.04 -4.67 -3.65
C VAL A 165 -14.53 -4.97 -3.85
N VAL A 166 -14.99 -4.80 -5.09
CA VAL A 166 -16.37 -5.07 -5.52
C VAL A 166 -16.54 -6.55 -5.85
N GLY A 167 -17.58 -7.17 -5.29
CA GLY A 167 -17.95 -8.57 -5.51
C GLY A 167 -17.29 -9.55 -4.54
N THR A 168 -16.26 -9.15 -3.80
CA THR A 168 -15.64 -9.96 -2.75
C THR A 168 -16.35 -9.75 -1.42
N THR A 169 -16.58 -10.84 -0.69
CA THR A 169 -17.02 -10.79 0.70
C THR A 169 -15.80 -10.62 1.59
N TRP A 170 -15.78 -9.50 2.33
CA TRP A 170 -14.72 -9.15 3.25
C TRP A 170 -15.19 -9.37 4.68
N VAL A 171 -14.46 -10.19 5.45
CA VAL A 171 -14.73 -10.45 6.86
C VAL A 171 -13.77 -9.63 7.71
N VAL A 172 -14.30 -8.89 8.67
CA VAL A 172 -13.52 -8.11 9.63
C VAL A 172 -12.88 -9.05 10.64
N ASP A 173 -11.56 -9.00 10.75
CA ASP A 173 -10.77 -9.78 11.72
C ASP A 173 -9.95 -8.88 12.67
N THR A 174 -9.89 -7.58 12.37
CA THR A 174 -9.10 -6.61 13.11
C THR A 174 -9.85 -5.30 13.29
N LEU A 175 -9.88 -4.76 14.51
CA LEU A 175 -10.30 -3.39 14.78
C LEU A 175 -9.06 -2.51 14.98
N ILE A 176 -9.07 -1.33 14.37
CA ILE A 176 -7.97 -0.36 14.43
C ILE A 176 -8.50 0.90 15.12
N SER A 177 -7.73 1.39 16.08
CA SER A 177 -7.90 2.69 16.73
C SER A 177 -6.59 3.47 16.64
N PRO A 178 -6.60 4.78 16.91
CA PRO A 178 -5.38 5.59 16.92
C PRO A 178 -4.29 5.06 17.87
N ASP A 179 -4.69 4.40 18.97
CA ASP A 179 -3.79 3.95 20.03
C ASP A 179 -3.51 2.44 20.01
N ALA A 180 -4.33 1.65 19.31
CA ALA A 180 -4.25 0.19 19.36
C ALA A 180 -4.83 -0.52 18.13
N ILE A 181 -4.28 -1.71 17.85
CA ILE A 181 -4.82 -2.69 16.90
C ILE A 181 -5.29 -3.89 17.73
N THR A 182 -6.56 -4.27 17.57
CA THR A 182 -7.21 -5.27 18.41
C THR A 182 -7.76 -6.41 17.56
N MET A 183 -7.36 -7.62 17.94
CA MET A 183 -7.99 -8.88 17.56
C MET A 183 -8.62 -9.46 18.83
N SER A 184 -9.82 -10.05 18.74
CA SER A 184 -10.51 -10.55 19.94
C SER A 184 -11.43 -11.73 19.62
N ALA A 185 -11.65 -12.59 20.61
CA ALA A 185 -12.58 -13.71 20.47
C ALA A 185 -14.02 -13.25 20.17
N ALA A 186 -14.42 -12.08 20.66
CA ALA A 186 -15.72 -11.50 20.34
C ALA A 186 -15.83 -11.13 18.85
N LEU A 187 -14.76 -10.57 18.27
CA LEU A 187 -14.68 -10.27 16.85
C LEU A 187 -14.69 -11.54 15.99
N ASP A 188 -13.91 -12.55 16.39
CA ASP A 188 -13.88 -13.85 15.71
C ASP A 188 -15.24 -14.54 15.73
N THR A 189 -15.94 -14.48 16.86
CA THR A 189 -17.28 -15.06 17.04
C THR A 189 -18.33 -14.29 16.25
N ALA A 190 -18.26 -12.96 16.26
CA ALA A 190 -19.18 -12.08 15.56
C ALA A 190 -19.02 -12.18 14.03
N ALA A 191 -17.80 -12.41 13.55
CA ALA A 191 -17.41 -12.44 12.13
C ALA A 191 -18.15 -11.38 11.27
N PRO A 192 -18.05 -10.08 11.62
CA PRO A 192 -18.67 -9.03 10.83
C PRO A 192 -18.15 -9.12 9.39
N ASN A 193 -19.02 -8.90 8.42
CA ASN A 193 -18.66 -8.99 7.02
C ASN A 193 -19.41 -7.96 6.19
N LEU A 194 -18.84 -7.63 5.03
CA LEU A 194 -19.46 -6.78 4.04
C LEU A 194 -19.09 -7.23 2.63
N THR A 195 -20.02 -7.03 1.71
CA THR A 195 -19.84 -7.23 0.27
C THR A 195 -20.35 -5.97 -0.42
N ILE A 196 -19.51 -5.35 -1.22
CA ILE A 196 -19.89 -4.23 -2.09
C ILE A 196 -20.24 -4.82 -3.47
N THR A 197 -21.42 -4.54 -3.97
CA THR A 197 -21.92 -5.05 -5.25
C THR A 197 -21.65 -4.05 -6.38
N PRO A 198 -21.66 -4.49 -7.66
CA PRO A 198 -21.38 -3.63 -8.82
C PRO A 198 -22.34 -2.44 -9.02
N ASP A 199 -23.48 -2.43 -8.33
CA ASP A 199 -24.47 -1.35 -8.34
C ASP A 199 -24.32 -0.40 -7.14
N ASP A 200 -23.10 -0.28 -6.59
CA ASP A 200 -22.74 0.59 -5.45
C ASP A 200 -23.57 0.34 -4.18
N ARG A 201 -24.01 -0.91 -3.98
CA ARG A 201 -24.66 -1.32 -2.73
C ARG A 201 -23.67 -2.05 -1.84
N VAL A 202 -23.80 -1.84 -0.54
CA VAL A 202 -23.11 -2.65 0.46
C VAL A 202 -24.14 -3.46 1.23
N THR A 203 -23.84 -4.73 1.44
CA THR A 203 -24.63 -5.65 2.27
C THR A 203 -23.71 -6.45 3.17
N GLY A 204 -24.22 -6.94 4.30
CA GLY A 204 -23.41 -7.80 5.17
C GLY A 204 -23.97 -7.93 6.58
N SER A 205 -23.07 -8.10 7.54
CA SER A 205 -23.36 -8.21 8.97
C SER A 205 -22.36 -7.41 9.79
N THR A 206 -22.85 -6.74 10.82
CA THR A 206 -22.00 -6.15 11.89
C THR A 206 -21.60 -7.20 12.93
N GLY A 207 -21.98 -8.47 12.71
CA GLY A 207 -21.89 -9.57 13.66
C GLY A 207 -23.08 -9.62 14.62
N CYS A 208 -23.64 -8.47 14.99
CA CYS A 208 -24.89 -8.42 15.75
C CYS A 208 -26.14 -8.40 14.85
N GLY A 209 -26.12 -7.60 13.79
CA GLY A 209 -27.25 -7.43 12.88
C GLY A 209 -26.83 -7.26 11.43
N ARG A 210 -27.78 -7.49 10.50
CA ARG A 210 -27.55 -7.30 9.08
C ARG A 210 -27.39 -5.82 8.77
N LEU A 211 -26.41 -5.49 7.94
CA LEU A 211 -26.19 -4.14 7.42
C LEU A 211 -26.55 -4.08 5.94
N SER A 212 -27.05 -2.92 5.50
CA SER A 212 -27.28 -2.63 4.10
C SER A 212 -27.22 -1.12 3.83
N GLY A 213 -26.79 -0.72 2.64
CA GLY A 213 -26.76 0.68 2.24
C GLY A 213 -26.05 0.86 0.91
N THR A 214 -25.40 2.01 0.72
CA THR A 214 -24.60 2.32 -0.47
C THR A 214 -23.13 2.49 -0.11
N ALA A 215 -22.26 2.09 -1.02
CA ALA A 215 -20.83 2.30 -0.93
C ALA A 215 -20.29 2.56 -2.34
N HIS A 216 -19.65 3.72 -2.53
CA HIS A 216 -19.01 4.08 -3.78
C HIS A 216 -17.51 3.86 -3.66
N VAL A 217 -16.94 3.03 -4.53
CA VAL A 217 -15.51 2.73 -4.56
C VAL A 217 -14.83 3.67 -5.56
N GLY A 218 -13.93 4.52 -5.07
CA GLY A 218 -13.03 5.36 -5.87
C GLY A 218 -11.69 4.68 -6.10
N ASP A 219 -10.65 5.45 -6.42
CA ASP A 219 -9.31 4.91 -6.70
C ASP A 219 -8.60 4.40 -5.42
N ASP A 220 -8.68 5.16 -4.33
CA ASP A 220 -8.03 4.90 -3.04
C ASP A 220 -8.97 5.08 -1.84
N THR A 221 -10.23 5.44 -2.09
CA THR A 221 -11.25 5.71 -1.07
C THR A 221 -12.54 4.95 -1.32
N ILE A 222 -13.24 4.59 -0.25
CA ILE A 222 -14.61 4.10 -0.29
C ILE A 222 -15.49 5.09 0.46
N THR A 223 -16.55 5.58 -0.17
CA THR A 223 -17.52 6.45 0.48
C THR A 223 -18.77 5.66 0.83
N PHE A 224 -18.95 5.38 2.12
CA PHE A 224 -20.15 4.78 2.66
C PHE A 224 -21.24 5.83 2.85
N GLY A 225 -22.40 5.58 2.25
CA GLY A 225 -23.60 6.35 2.52
C GLY A 225 -24.21 6.03 3.88
N ARG A 226 -25.43 6.51 4.13
CA ARG A 226 -26.15 6.13 5.34
C ARG A 226 -26.48 4.64 5.30
N LEU A 227 -25.84 3.86 6.17
CA LEU A 227 -26.12 2.45 6.34
C LEU A 227 -27.32 2.23 7.29
N SER A 228 -28.11 1.21 6.97
CA SER A 228 -29.20 0.72 7.80
C SER A 228 -28.80 -0.62 8.42
N THR A 229 -29.14 -0.80 9.70
CA THR A 229 -28.89 -2.06 10.42
C THR A 229 -30.21 -2.60 10.99
N THR A 230 -30.35 -3.92 11.01
CA THR A 230 -31.43 -4.56 11.78
C THR A 230 -31.05 -4.56 13.26
N GLN A 231 -31.90 -4.02 14.13
CA GLN A 231 -31.70 -4.11 15.58
C GLN A 231 -31.95 -5.55 16.05
N LEU A 232 -30.95 -6.14 16.69
CA LEU A 232 -31.03 -7.42 17.37
C LEU A 232 -30.45 -7.28 18.79
N THR A 233 -30.90 -8.13 19.70
CA THR A 233 -30.32 -8.22 21.05
C THR A 233 -29.12 -9.14 20.98
N CYS A 234 -27.93 -8.59 21.21
CA CYS A 234 -26.66 -9.33 21.18
C CYS A 234 -25.96 -9.24 22.54
N PRO A 235 -25.06 -10.18 22.85
CA PRO A 235 -24.10 -10.03 23.95
C PRO A 235 -23.36 -8.67 23.87
N THR A 236 -23.01 -8.12 25.02
CA THR A 236 -22.44 -6.76 25.12
C THR A 236 -21.16 -6.59 24.30
N ASP A 237 -20.26 -7.57 24.36
CA ASP A 237 -19.01 -7.60 23.61
C ASP A 237 -19.23 -7.60 22.09
N VAL A 238 -20.20 -8.38 21.59
CA VAL A 238 -20.58 -8.38 20.17
C VAL A 238 -21.24 -7.05 19.76
N ALA A 239 -22.01 -6.42 20.66
CA ALA A 239 -22.60 -5.12 20.40
C ALA A 239 -21.55 -4.00 20.31
N GLU A 240 -20.50 -4.03 21.14
CA GLU A 240 -19.36 -3.10 21.08
C GLU A 240 -18.56 -3.25 19.77
N VAL A 241 -18.33 -4.49 19.32
CA VAL A 241 -17.74 -4.77 18.01
C VAL A 241 -18.62 -4.18 16.89
N ALA A 242 -19.92 -4.42 16.92
CA ALA A 242 -20.85 -3.92 15.91
C ALA A 242 -20.85 -2.38 15.84
N GLN A 243 -20.76 -1.69 16.99
CA GLN A 243 -20.64 -0.24 17.04
C GLN A 243 -19.34 0.26 16.42
N SER A 244 -18.22 -0.41 16.71
CA SER A 244 -16.90 -0.05 16.15
C SER A 244 -16.87 -0.23 14.63
N VAL A 245 -17.48 -1.30 14.11
CA VAL A 245 -17.64 -1.51 12.66
C VAL A 245 -18.48 -0.41 12.04
N MET A 246 -19.63 -0.08 12.64
CA MET A 246 -20.52 0.97 12.10
C MET A 246 -19.91 2.37 12.16
N HIS A 247 -19.01 2.62 13.10
CA HIS A 247 -18.26 3.88 13.19
C HIS A 247 -17.35 4.08 11.97
N VAL A 248 -16.61 3.05 11.57
CA VAL A 248 -15.72 3.10 10.41
C VAL A 248 -16.51 3.13 9.09
N LEU A 249 -17.60 2.38 8.99
CA LEU A 249 -18.42 2.29 7.76
C LEU A 249 -19.38 3.49 7.59
N ASN A 250 -18.95 4.69 7.95
CA ASN A 250 -19.75 5.91 7.87
C ASN A 250 -18.96 7.07 7.25
N GLY A 251 -19.32 7.41 6.01
CA GLY A 251 -18.61 8.44 5.25
C GLY A 251 -17.43 7.87 4.47
N GLU A 252 -16.44 8.73 4.21
CA GLU A 252 -15.27 8.41 3.41
C GLU A 252 -14.20 7.71 4.26
N VAL A 253 -13.66 6.61 3.74
CA VAL A 253 -12.49 5.92 4.29
C VAL A 253 -11.46 5.70 3.19
N THR A 254 -10.18 5.79 3.53
CA THR A 254 -9.10 5.32 2.66
C THR A 254 -9.06 3.80 2.73
N TYR A 255 -8.88 3.14 1.58
CA TYR A 255 -8.70 1.69 1.54
C TYR A 255 -7.38 1.29 0.88
N SER A 256 -6.90 0.11 1.24
CA SER A 256 -5.79 -0.57 0.57
C SER A 256 -6.06 -2.06 0.53
N VAL A 257 -5.86 -2.69 -0.63
CA VAL A 257 -5.89 -4.15 -0.79
C VAL A 257 -4.46 -4.65 -1.00
N SER A 258 -4.15 -5.80 -0.40
CA SER A 258 -2.93 -6.56 -0.65
C SER A 258 -3.33 -8.03 -0.69
N GLY A 259 -3.48 -8.58 -1.89
CA GLY A 259 -3.91 -9.96 -2.10
C GLY A 259 -5.28 -10.23 -1.50
N GLY A 260 -5.34 -11.17 -0.55
CA GLY A 260 -6.54 -11.50 0.21
C GLY A 260 -6.88 -10.59 1.40
N ALA A 261 -6.13 -9.52 1.67
CA ALA A 261 -6.36 -8.63 2.81
C ALA A 261 -6.75 -7.21 2.36
N MET A 262 -7.71 -6.60 3.04
CA MET A 262 -8.12 -5.21 2.86
C MET A 262 -8.01 -4.45 4.19
N ARG A 263 -7.56 -3.20 4.13
CA ARG A 263 -7.63 -2.27 5.25
C ARG A 263 -8.49 -1.09 4.89
N LEU A 264 -9.32 -0.65 5.84
CA LEU A 264 -10.12 0.58 5.76
C LEU A 264 -9.69 1.49 6.90
N ILE A 265 -9.37 2.75 6.62
CA ILE A 265 -9.00 3.75 7.62
C ILE A 265 -9.84 5.00 7.43
N GLY A 266 -10.60 5.37 8.46
CA GLY A 266 -11.35 6.62 8.51
C GLY A 266 -10.45 7.83 8.81
N PRO A 267 -10.93 9.05 8.55
CA PRO A 267 -10.15 10.29 8.73
C PRO A 267 -9.79 10.57 10.21
N ASP A 268 -10.47 9.91 11.15
CA ASP A 268 -10.21 9.99 12.58
C ASP A 268 -9.23 8.92 13.10
N GLY A 269 -8.66 8.11 12.20
CA GLY A 269 -7.68 7.07 12.51
C GLY A 269 -8.26 5.74 12.99
N PHE A 270 -9.59 5.63 13.12
CA PHE A 270 -10.24 4.35 13.35
C PHE A 270 -10.34 3.56 12.04
N GLY A 271 -10.29 2.24 12.13
CA GLY A 271 -10.25 1.41 10.92
C GLY A 271 -10.59 -0.05 11.15
N LEU A 272 -10.60 -0.78 10.05
CA LEU A 272 -10.88 -2.22 10.00
C LEU A 272 -9.78 -2.92 9.20
N GLY A 273 -9.31 -4.05 9.71
CA GLY A 273 -8.63 -5.07 8.89
C GLY A 273 -9.64 -6.13 8.50
N LEU A 274 -9.62 -6.49 7.21
CA LEU A 274 -10.53 -7.46 6.63
C LEU A 274 -9.78 -8.49 5.80
N ARG A 275 -10.29 -9.71 5.81
CA ARG A 275 -9.85 -10.82 4.96
C ARG A 275 -10.92 -11.16 3.93
N GLY A 276 -10.52 -11.35 2.68
CA GLY A 276 -11.40 -11.77 1.60
C GLY A 276 -11.67 -13.27 1.69
N GLU A 277 -12.94 -13.65 1.55
CA GLU A 277 -13.37 -15.05 1.37
C GLU A 277 -13.48 -15.43 -0.10
#